data_AF-A0AA41MZ42-F1
#
_entry.id   AF-A0AA41MZ42-F1
#
_cell.length_a   1.000
_cell.length_b   1.000
_cell.length_c   1.000
_cell.angle_alpha   90.00
_cell.angle_beta   90.00
_cell.angle_gamma   90.00
#
_symmetry.space_group_name_H-M   'P 1'
#
loop_
_entity.id
_entity.type
_entity.pdbx_description
1 polymer ?
#
loop_
_entity_poly.entity_id
_entity_poly.type
_entity_poly.pdbx_seq_one_letter_code
_entity_poly.pdbx_strand_id
1 'polypeptide(L)'
;MGTARWLALGSLLALAGLLEGRLVGEEEAGFGECDKFFYAETPPAGLVADSHVKICQRFQGSERFATLYNTRDRIPVFSAFRAARPASSSAEQRWLVEPQMLL
;
A
#
# COMPACT_ATOMS: atom_id res chain seq x y z
N MET A 1 5.62 -36.84 -3.32
CA MET A 1 6.01 -35.50 -3.83
C MET A 1 4.84 -34.52 -3.98
N GLY A 2 3.57 -34.95 -4.01
CA GLY A 2 2.42 -34.05 -4.17
C GLY A 2 2.05 -33.24 -2.92
N THR A 3 1.98 -33.87 -1.74
CA THR A 3 1.47 -33.25 -0.50
C THR A 3 2.30 -32.06 0.00
N ALA A 4 3.62 -32.14 -0.09
CA ALA A 4 4.52 -31.03 0.28
C ALA A 4 4.31 -29.79 -0.59
N ARG A 5 3.97 -29.98 -1.88
CA ARG A 5 3.71 -28.89 -2.82
C ARG A 5 2.40 -28.16 -2.51
N TRP A 6 1.36 -28.90 -2.10
CA TRP A 6 0.08 -28.33 -1.67
C TRP A 6 0.19 -27.57 -0.35
N LEU A 7 0.93 -28.11 0.62
CA LEU A 7 1.19 -27.42 1.89
C LEU A 7 1.98 -26.11 1.69
N ALA A 8 3.00 -26.14 0.82
CA ALA A 8 3.77 -24.95 0.48
C ALA A 8 2.91 -23.86 -0.21
N LEU A 9 2.08 -24.26 -1.18
CA LEU A 9 1.16 -23.36 -1.88
C LEU A 9 0.11 -22.75 -0.93
N GLY A 10 -0.47 -23.55 -0.04
CA GLY A 10 -1.43 -23.06 0.95
C GLY A 10 -0.82 -22.07 1.94
N SER A 11 0.42 -22.31 2.37
CA SER A 11 1.13 -21.41 3.28
C SER A 11 1.51 -20.07 2.62
N LEU A 12 1.94 -20.09 1.35
CA LEU A 12 2.22 -18.86 0.57
C LEU A 12 0.97 -18.00 0.38
N LEU A 13 -0.18 -18.61 0.08
CA LEU A 13 -1.46 -17.89 -0.06
C LEU A 13 -1.92 -17.27 1.26
N ALA A 14 -1.78 -17.99 2.37
CA ALA A 14 -2.11 -17.47 3.70
C ALA A 14 -1.21 -16.27 4.08
N LEU A 15 0.09 -16.33 3.76
CA LEU A 15 1.04 -15.26 4.03
C LEU A 15 0.73 -14.00 3.21
N ALA A 16 0.35 -14.16 1.94
CA ALA A 16 -0.04 -13.04 1.08
C ALA A 16 -1.30 -12.30 1.59
N GLY A 17 -2.24 -13.03 2.20
CA GLY A 17 -3.45 -12.44 2.81
C GLY A 17 -3.20 -11.63 4.08
N LEU A 18 -2.04 -11.79 4.72
CA LEU A 18 -1.61 -11.03 5.90
C LEU A 18 -0.87 -9.74 5.55
N LEU A 19 -0.53 -9.52 4.26
CA LEU A 19 0.17 -8.31 3.84
C LEU A 19 -0.80 -7.13 3.84
N GLU A 20 -0.52 -6.17 4.71
CA GLU A 20 -1.21 -4.87 4.82
C GLU A 20 -0.81 -3.90 3.67
N GLY A 21 -0.30 -4.42 2.55
CA GLY A 21 0.05 -3.62 1.37
C GLY A 21 0.43 -4.48 0.16
N ARG A 22 0.09 -3.98 -1.04
CA ARG A 22 0.47 -4.56 -2.34
C ARG A 22 1.59 -3.72 -2.95
N LEU A 23 2.71 -4.36 -3.28
CA LEU A 23 3.72 -3.76 -4.15
C LEU A 23 3.17 -3.72 -5.58
N VAL A 24 3.10 -2.51 -6.15
CA VAL A 24 2.63 -2.28 -7.51
C VAL A 24 3.84 -2.40 -8.45
N GLY A 25 3.67 -3.17 -9.52
CA GLY A 25 4.75 -3.43 -10.47
C GLY A 25 5.27 -2.15 -11.11
N GLU A 26 6.56 -2.12 -11.46
CA GLU A 26 7.19 -0.95 -12.10
C GLU A 26 6.46 -0.56 -13.39
N GLU A 27 6.16 -1.55 -14.23
CA GLU A 27 5.43 -1.44 -15.50
C GLU A 27 3.95 -1.06 -15.37
N GLU A 28 3.33 -1.24 -14.20
CA GLU A 28 1.92 -0.92 -14.00
C GLU A 28 1.75 0.61 -13.91
N ALA A 29 0.92 1.20 -14.77
CA ALA A 29 0.65 2.63 -14.68
C ALA A 29 0.02 2.97 -13.31
N GLY A 30 0.46 4.05 -12.69
CA GLY A 30 -0.05 4.50 -11.40
C GLY A 30 0.18 3.53 -10.24
N PHE A 31 -0.80 3.45 -9.35
CA PHE A 31 -0.80 2.69 -8.09
C PHE A 31 -1.86 1.57 -8.08
N GLY A 32 -2.34 1.15 -9.25
CA GLY A 32 -3.32 0.09 -9.40
C GLY A 32 -4.65 0.45 -8.76
N GLU A 33 -5.20 -0.41 -7.91
CA GLU A 33 -6.48 -0.18 -7.23
C GLU A 33 -6.48 1.03 -6.27
N CYS A 34 -5.29 1.55 -5.94
CA CYS A 34 -5.13 2.75 -5.12
C CYS A 34 -5.17 4.06 -5.92
N ASP A 35 -5.31 4.03 -7.25
CA ASP A 35 -5.40 5.26 -8.06
C ASP A 35 -6.61 6.14 -7.66
N LYS A 36 -7.67 5.52 -7.14
CA LYS A 36 -8.85 6.19 -6.56
C LYS A 36 -8.56 7.21 -5.45
N PHE A 37 -7.35 7.20 -4.88
CA PHE A 37 -6.94 8.16 -3.85
C PHE A 37 -6.34 9.45 -4.40
N PHE A 38 -5.98 9.49 -5.69
CA PHE A 38 -5.50 10.70 -6.34
C PHE A 38 -6.66 11.55 -6.85
N TYR A 39 -6.41 12.85 -6.99
CA TYR A 39 -7.34 13.73 -7.67
C TYR A 39 -7.48 13.29 -9.13
N ALA A 40 -8.73 13.12 -9.59
CA ALA A 40 -9.04 12.62 -10.92
C ALA A 40 -8.31 11.30 -11.27
N GLU A 41 -8.04 10.46 -10.26
CA GLU A 41 -7.35 9.17 -10.41
C GLU A 41 -5.99 9.29 -11.11
N THR A 42 -5.35 10.47 -10.99
CA THR A 42 -4.12 10.81 -11.72
C THR A 42 -2.97 11.03 -10.74
N PRO A 43 -2.01 10.10 -10.65
CA PRO A 43 -0.82 10.26 -9.83
C PRO A 43 0.10 11.38 -10.32
N PRO A 44 0.86 12.03 -9.41
CA PRO A 44 1.80 13.08 -9.78
C PRO A 44 2.95 12.53 -10.63
N ALA A 45 3.33 13.26 -11.68
CA ALA A 45 4.44 12.92 -12.56
C ALA A 45 5.78 13.46 -12.02
N GLY A 46 6.89 12.87 -12.47
CA GLY A 46 8.24 13.41 -12.25
C GLY A 46 8.88 13.11 -10.89
N LEU A 47 8.23 12.29 -10.04
CA LEU A 47 8.76 11.91 -8.72
C LEU A 47 9.37 10.50 -8.70
N VAL A 48 9.37 9.77 -9.81
CA VAL A 48 9.83 8.38 -9.89
C VAL A 48 11.35 8.31 -10.10
N ALA A 49 12.01 7.44 -9.35
CA ALA A 49 13.45 7.15 -9.42
C ALA A 49 13.66 5.65 -9.15
N ASP A 50 14.81 5.10 -9.49
CA ASP A 50 15.09 3.65 -9.37
C ASP A 50 14.93 3.09 -7.94
N SER A 51 15.11 3.93 -6.92
CA SER A 51 14.91 3.52 -5.52
C SER A 51 13.45 3.59 -5.06
N HIS A 52 12.53 4.04 -5.92
CA HIS A 52 11.13 4.21 -5.59
C HIS A 52 10.31 2.97 -5.92
N VAL A 53 9.54 2.53 -4.94
CA VAL A 53 8.53 1.49 -5.11
C VAL A 53 7.15 2.08 -4.86
N LYS A 54 6.17 1.63 -5.65
CA LYS A 54 4.78 2.04 -5.54
C LYS A 54 4.06 1.04 -4.65
N ILE A 55 3.38 1.52 -3.62
CA ILE A 55 2.69 0.66 -2.66
C ILE A 55 1.21 1.06 -2.60
N CYS A 56 0.33 0.10 -2.81
CA CYS A 56 -1.08 0.24 -2.51
C CYS A 56 -1.34 -0.31 -1.10
N GLN A 57 -1.58 0.59 -0.14
CA GLN A 57 -1.65 0.27 1.28
C GLN A 57 -3.03 -0.25 1.64
N ARG A 58 -3.08 -1.32 2.41
CA ARG A 58 -4.30 -2.03 2.78
C ARG A 58 -4.41 -2.17 4.30
N PHE A 59 -5.59 -1.97 4.83
CA PHE A 59 -5.88 -2.25 6.23
C PHE A 59 -7.17 -3.06 6.31
N GLN A 60 -7.10 -4.22 6.97
CA GLN A 60 -8.20 -5.19 7.01
C GLN A 60 -8.70 -5.57 5.61
N GLY A 61 -7.76 -5.84 4.71
CA GLY A 61 -8.05 -6.28 3.33
C GLY A 61 -8.64 -5.20 2.41
N SER A 62 -8.80 -3.96 2.87
CA SER A 62 -9.32 -2.84 2.06
C SER A 62 -8.24 -1.81 1.80
N GLU A 63 -8.19 -1.24 0.59
CA GLU A 63 -7.25 -0.17 0.27
C GLU A 63 -7.54 1.09 1.10
N ARG A 64 -6.49 1.74 1.57
CA ARG A 64 -6.59 2.96 2.40
C ARG A 64 -5.89 4.16 1.78
N PHE A 65 -4.71 3.97 1.20
CA PHE A 65 -3.94 5.04 0.58
C PHE A 65 -2.86 4.50 -0.37
N ALA A 66 -2.43 5.34 -1.31
CA ALA A 66 -1.27 5.09 -2.15
C ALA A 66 -0.02 5.69 -1.52
N THR A 67 1.13 5.03 -1.62
CA THR A 67 2.42 5.57 -1.14
C THR A 67 3.52 5.33 -2.15
N LEU A 68 4.25 6.38 -2.53
CA LEU A 68 5.54 6.26 -3.20
C LEU A 68 6.63 6.18 -2.14
N TYR A 69 7.31 5.04 -2.05
CA TYR A 69 8.28 4.77 -1.01
C TYR A 69 9.69 4.71 -1.57
N ASN A 70 10.63 5.42 -0.95
CA ASN A 70 12.04 5.32 -1.26
C ASN A 70 12.71 4.24 -0.41
N THR A 71 13.11 3.16 -1.06
CA THR A 71 13.74 2.00 -0.41
C THR A 71 15.16 2.27 0.09
N ARG A 72 15.87 3.22 -0.52
CA ARG A 72 17.23 3.62 -0.11
C ARG A 72 17.18 4.43 1.18
N ASP A 73 16.36 5.48 1.18
CA ASP A 73 16.26 6.41 2.31
C ASP A 73 15.26 5.95 3.37
N ARG A 74 14.48 4.91 3.07
CA ARG A 74 13.43 4.32 3.91
C ARG A 74 12.33 5.31 4.30
N ILE A 75 11.98 6.20 3.38
CA ILE A 75 10.97 7.25 3.60
C ILE A 75 9.82 7.15 2.60
N PRO A 76 8.57 7.44 3.01
CA PRO A 76 7.50 7.74 2.08
C PRO A 76 7.76 9.11 1.45
N VAL A 77 8.05 9.14 0.15
CA VAL A 77 8.24 10.40 -0.60
C VAL A 77 6.95 11.18 -0.66
N PHE A 78 5.84 10.48 -0.90
CA PHE A 78 4.49 11.02 -0.73
C PHE A 78 3.48 9.90 -0.49
N SER A 79 2.35 10.27 0.09
CA SER A 79 1.15 9.42 0.19
C SER A 79 -0.08 10.18 -0.30
N ALA A 80 -1.02 9.46 -0.91
CA ALA A 80 -2.31 9.99 -1.35
C ALA A 80 -3.45 9.21 -0.71
N PHE A 81 -4.39 9.94 -0.10
CA PHE A 81 -5.57 9.40 0.57
C PHE A 81 -6.75 10.34 0.39
N ARG A 82 -7.97 9.81 0.54
CA ARG A 82 -9.18 10.63 0.60
C ARG A 82 -9.61 10.78 2.04
N ALA A 83 -9.53 12.00 2.57
CA ALA A 83 -10.09 12.29 3.88
C ALA A 83 -11.60 12.05 3.86
N ALA A 84 -12.11 11.32 4.86
CA ALA A 84 -13.54 11.23 5.09
C ALA A 84 -14.09 12.65 5.35
N ARG A 85 -15.35 12.90 4.98
CA ARG A 85 -16.03 14.12 5.42
C ARG A 85 -15.91 14.21 6.95
N PRO A 86 -15.70 15.41 7.52
CA PRO A 86 -15.64 15.56 8.96
C PRO A 86 -16.92 14.99 9.57
N ALA A 87 -16.81 13.85 10.24
CA ALA A 87 -17.87 13.30 11.04
C ALA A 87 -17.91 14.05 12.38
N SER A 88 -19.09 14.23 12.95
CA SER A 88 -19.25 14.79 14.31
C SER A 88 -18.69 13.89 15.41
N SER A 89 -18.25 12.68 15.07
CA SER A 89 -17.64 11.72 15.99
C SER A 89 -16.16 12.04 16.19
N SER A 90 -15.77 12.13 17.46
CA SER A 90 -14.42 12.23 17.99
C SER A 90 -13.35 11.72 17.02
N ALA A 91 -12.51 12.63 16.52
CA ALA A 91 -11.26 12.24 15.89
C ALA A 91 -10.53 11.30 16.85
N GLU A 92 -10.22 10.08 16.40
CA GLU A 92 -9.40 9.12 17.14
C GLU A 92 -8.09 9.85 17.49
N GLN A 93 -7.89 10.24 18.75
CA GLN A 93 -6.74 11.05 19.17
C GLN A 93 -5.45 10.21 19.27
N ARG A 94 -5.56 8.89 19.12
CA ARG A 94 -4.42 7.98 19.10
C ARG A 94 -3.66 8.18 17.80
N TRP A 95 -2.37 8.47 17.92
CA TRP A 95 -1.42 8.36 16.82
C TRP A 95 -1.41 6.93 16.30
N LEU A 96 -1.72 6.77 15.02
CA LEU A 96 -1.57 5.51 14.31
C LEU A 96 -0.26 5.55 13.54
N VAL A 97 0.56 4.52 13.73
CA VAL A 97 1.75 4.30 12.92
C VAL A 97 1.31 3.59 11.65
N GLU A 98 1.80 4.06 10.51
CA GLU A 98 1.65 3.33 9.25
C GLU A 98 2.28 1.92 9.39
N PRO A 99 1.50 0.83 9.28
CA PRO A 99 1.94 -0.54 9.61
C PRO A 99 3.22 -0.98 8.89
N GLN A 100 3.45 -0.45 7.69
CA GLN A 100 4.52 -0.81 6.77
C GLN A 100 5.92 -0.26 7.10
N MET A 101 6.08 0.59 8.13
CA MET A 101 7.42 1.09 8.53
C MET A 101 8.32 0.03 9.22
N LEU A 102 7.84 -1.21 9.38
CA LEU A 102 8.58 -2.32 10.00
C LEU A 102 9.14 -3.36 9.01
N LEU A 103 9.16 -3.06 7.71
CA LEU A 103 9.87 -3.89 6.71
C LEU A 103 11.39 -3.64 6.75
#